data_AF-A0A377GGW6-F1
#
_entry.id   AF-A0A377GGW6-F1
#
_cell.length_a   1.000
_cell.length_b   1.000
_cell.length_c   1.000
_cell.angle_alpha   90.00
_cell.angle_beta   90.00
_cell.angle_gamma   90.00
#
_symmetry.space_group_name_H-M   'P 1'
#
loop_
_entity.id
_entity.type
_entity.pdbx_description
1 polymer ?
#
loop_
_entity_poly.entity_id
_entity_poly.type
_entity_poly.pdbx_seq_one_letter_code
_entity_poly.pdbx_strand_id
1 'polypeptide(L)'
;MPNFLIKTADTLLLDVPRGKRYVGEPDIIRNQPAQKGGTCALYALNPLRFRFGKNDRDPEHRKERFIELVFSDYRRGLNKIELDKNTVKLLSEEVDDFIAEQTDKNITQEVIKNFIKKLEEDMESLKLLSTDTSKLKQQIETYIEFCNDYIKKNKQYGDFEEYLNKKEYVDCVALAEKTLDRLQNITGFDAKIAMQNYLKLCVKSVVGSHENYAENLYLTQDNPELMAPFCHQAVVYLAASCYQLEGSEWDPSKPIDGLMEILQEYGPMVIYTEPCVVFVPGSCTIESSTDKYQIHTKKQGPQTTIEGSHSLLIVGAERGKETDYVYLMDPNVPAPLTGPCQFYKITYKEILDNLVNIYGVSINENADKILGPFAFQAKKGNFDRICQFVEGSVQYEKLANPKKTSIDLFLEEIVQQTEEKLAKKT
;
A
#
# COMPACT_ATOMS: atom_id res chain seq x y z
N MET A 1 12.83 -0.82 25.35
CA MET A 1 13.37 -1.74 24.34
C MET A 1 12.24 -2.65 23.88
N PRO A 2 12.24 -3.09 22.61
CA PRO A 2 11.21 -3.96 22.09
C PRO A 2 11.02 -5.23 22.92
N ASN A 3 9.79 -5.74 22.94
CA ASN A 3 9.49 -7.05 23.54
C ASN A 3 9.91 -8.16 22.56
N PHE A 4 10.42 -9.27 23.09
CA PHE A 4 10.93 -10.38 22.30
C PHE A 4 10.21 -11.68 22.65
N LEU A 5 9.80 -12.42 21.61
CA LEU A 5 9.39 -13.82 21.73
C LEU A 5 10.61 -14.74 21.85
N ILE A 6 11.69 -14.41 21.12
CA ILE A 6 12.98 -15.09 21.18
C ILE A 6 14.07 -14.02 21.17
N LYS A 7 15.01 -14.12 22.12
CA LYS A 7 16.23 -13.31 22.12
C LYS A 7 17.41 -14.16 22.59
N THR A 8 18.23 -14.59 21.64
CA THR A 8 19.49 -15.28 21.87
C THR A 8 20.62 -14.50 21.18
N ALA A 9 21.85 -15.00 21.24
CA ALA A 9 22.93 -14.42 20.45
C ALA A 9 22.63 -14.51 18.94
N ASP A 10 22.04 -15.63 18.50
CA ASP A 10 21.89 -15.98 17.08
C ASP A 10 20.47 -15.77 16.54
N THR A 11 19.50 -15.48 17.40
CA THR A 11 18.09 -15.36 16.99
C THR A 11 17.40 -14.22 17.71
N LEU A 12 16.71 -13.39 16.93
CA LEU A 12 15.85 -12.33 17.41
C LEU A 12 14.47 -12.48 16.75
N LEU A 13 13.43 -12.59 17.57
CA LEU A 13 12.03 -12.58 17.12
C LEU A 13 11.24 -11.64 18.03
N LEU A 14 10.70 -10.58 17.44
CA LEU A 14 9.94 -9.54 18.14
C LEU A 14 8.53 -10.02 18.49
N ASP A 15 8.03 -9.57 19.65
CA ASP A 15 6.62 -9.70 19.98
C ASP A 15 5.87 -8.49 19.40
N VAL A 16 4.99 -8.74 18.43
CA VAL A 16 4.20 -7.70 17.77
C VAL A 16 2.80 -7.69 18.37
N PRO A 17 2.31 -6.53 18.86
CA PRO A 17 1.07 -6.45 19.60
C PRO A 17 -0.11 -6.86 18.72
N ARG A 18 -1.02 -7.64 19.31
CA ARG A 18 -2.17 -8.20 18.60
C ARG A 18 -3.36 -7.27 18.61
N GLY A 19 -4.16 -7.36 17.54
CA GLY A 19 -5.37 -6.58 17.41
C GLY A 19 -5.10 -5.09 17.22
N LYS A 20 -6.11 -4.29 17.55
CA LYS A 20 -6.08 -2.82 17.43
C LYS A 20 -6.77 -2.19 18.61
N ARG A 21 -6.07 -1.29 19.28
CA ARG A 21 -6.61 -0.38 20.29
C ARG A 21 -6.60 1.03 19.73
N TYR A 22 -7.59 1.84 20.11
CA TYR A 22 -7.75 3.19 19.60
C TYR A 22 -7.55 4.21 20.71
N VAL A 23 -6.87 5.32 20.42
CA VAL A 23 -6.66 6.42 21.38
C VAL A 23 -8.00 6.98 21.86
N GLY A 24 -8.98 7.16 20.96
CA GLY A 24 -10.32 7.64 21.34
C GLY A 24 -11.23 6.60 22.02
N GLU A 25 -10.80 5.34 22.12
CA GLU A 25 -11.52 4.23 22.79
C GLU A 25 -10.48 3.25 23.41
N PRO A 26 -9.67 3.68 24.38
CA PRO A 26 -8.51 2.91 24.85
C PRO A 26 -8.92 1.63 25.60
N ASP A 27 -10.15 1.55 26.10
CA ASP A 27 -10.66 0.39 26.83
C ASP A 27 -11.08 -0.77 25.91
N ILE A 28 -11.12 -0.56 24.59
CA ILE A 28 -11.61 -1.54 23.62
C ILE A 28 -10.47 -2.02 22.72
N ILE A 29 -10.15 -3.31 22.82
CA ILE A 29 -9.29 -3.99 21.85
C ILE A 29 -10.14 -4.73 20.81
N ARG A 30 -9.80 -4.56 19.53
CA ARG A 30 -10.54 -5.17 18.41
C ARG A 30 -9.65 -6.09 17.58
N ASN A 31 -10.23 -7.08 16.91
CA ASN A 31 -9.53 -7.88 15.91
C ASN A 31 -9.06 -7.01 14.72
N GLN A 32 -7.92 -7.38 14.14
CA GLN A 32 -7.50 -6.89 12.84
C GLN A 32 -7.88 -7.95 11.77
N PRO A 33 -8.84 -7.64 10.87
CA PRO A 33 -9.17 -8.54 9.78
C PRO A 33 -8.02 -8.63 8.78
N ALA A 34 -8.01 -9.67 7.95
CA ALA A 34 -7.19 -9.72 6.75
C ALA A 34 -7.49 -8.49 5.87
N GLN A 35 -6.44 -7.99 5.21
CA GLN A 35 -6.59 -6.94 4.21
C GLN A 35 -7.28 -7.48 2.94
N LYS A 36 -7.70 -6.58 2.06
CA LYS A 36 -8.28 -6.91 0.74
C LYS A 36 -7.55 -6.11 -0.34
N GLY A 37 -7.26 -6.74 -1.47
CA GLY A 37 -6.71 -6.08 -2.64
C GLY A 37 -5.30 -5.51 -2.51
N GLY A 38 -5.02 -4.47 -3.28
CA GLY A 38 -3.77 -3.71 -3.30
C GLY A 38 -3.57 -2.77 -2.10
N THR A 39 -4.03 -3.14 -0.90
CA THR A 39 -3.96 -2.29 0.30
C THR A 39 -2.87 -2.70 1.29
N CYS A 40 -2.09 -3.74 0.97
CA CYS A 40 -1.08 -4.33 1.85
C CYS A 40 -0.10 -3.31 2.44
N ALA A 41 0.41 -2.36 1.63
CA ALA A 41 1.34 -1.32 2.06
C ALA A 41 0.82 -0.50 3.25
N LEU A 42 -0.42 -0.01 3.17
CA LEU A 42 -1.02 0.79 4.25
C LEU A 42 -1.37 -0.05 5.49
N TYR A 43 -1.60 -1.35 5.33
CA TYR A 43 -1.79 -2.25 6.46
C TYR A 43 -0.48 -2.65 7.14
N ALA A 44 0.61 -2.77 6.39
CA ALA A 44 1.94 -3.05 6.92
C ALA A 44 2.43 -1.94 7.86
N LEU A 45 2.03 -0.68 7.64
CA LEU A 45 2.36 0.44 8.54
C LEU A 45 1.61 0.40 9.90
N ASN A 46 0.53 -0.38 10.01
CA ASN A 46 -0.34 -0.33 11.19
C ASN A 46 0.29 -0.78 12.52
N PRO A 47 1.18 -1.79 12.56
CA PRO A 47 1.88 -2.16 13.79
C PRO A 47 2.87 -1.09 14.28
N LEU A 48 3.27 -0.15 13.42
CA LEU A 48 4.27 0.88 13.71
C LEU A 48 3.67 2.23 14.12
N ARG A 49 2.35 2.32 14.29
CA ARG A 49 1.67 3.59 14.59
C ARG A 49 0.55 3.45 15.63
N PHE A 50 0.30 4.54 16.35
CA PHE A 50 -0.93 4.69 17.12
C PHE A 50 -2.15 4.79 16.20
N ARG A 51 -3.29 4.29 16.67
CA ARG A 51 -4.57 4.39 15.95
C ARG A 51 -5.54 5.25 16.73
N PHE A 52 -6.22 6.19 16.09
CA PHE A 52 -7.07 7.16 16.79
C PHE A 52 -8.54 6.74 16.84
N GLY A 53 -8.98 5.93 15.88
CA GLY A 53 -10.27 5.23 15.96
C GLY A 53 -11.43 6.07 15.48
N LYS A 54 -12.66 5.77 15.89
CA LYS A 54 -13.88 6.35 15.29
C LYS A 54 -14.41 7.58 16.02
N ASN A 55 -13.81 7.97 17.13
CA ASN A 55 -14.34 9.05 17.95
C ASN A 55 -14.01 10.41 17.33
N ASP A 56 -14.82 10.84 16.37
CA ASP A 56 -14.70 12.15 15.72
C ASP A 56 -14.94 13.32 16.69
N ARG A 57 -15.36 13.02 17.94
CA ARG A 57 -15.59 13.99 19.00
C ARG A 57 -14.39 14.20 19.92
N ASP A 58 -13.26 13.53 19.71
CA ASP A 58 -12.03 13.84 20.43
C ASP A 58 -11.39 15.11 19.85
N PRO A 59 -11.55 16.29 20.49
CA PRO A 59 -10.99 17.53 19.96
C PRO A 59 -9.45 17.53 19.99
N GLU A 60 -8.81 16.74 20.85
CA GLU A 60 -7.35 16.76 21.04
C GLU A 60 -6.61 16.07 19.90
N HIS A 61 -7.27 15.16 19.17
CA HIS A 61 -6.66 14.33 18.14
C HIS A 61 -7.37 14.41 16.78
N ARG A 62 -8.09 15.51 16.52
CA ARG A 62 -8.83 15.72 15.25
C ARG A 62 -7.93 15.62 14.02
N LYS A 63 -6.69 16.14 14.10
CA LYS A 63 -5.74 16.11 12.99
C LYS A 63 -5.37 14.67 12.63
N GLU A 64 -4.94 13.91 13.62
CA GLU A 64 -4.52 12.52 13.45
C GLU A 64 -5.68 11.64 13.01
N ARG A 65 -6.88 11.88 13.56
CA ARG A 65 -8.12 11.23 13.12
C ARG A 65 -8.46 11.51 11.66
N PHE A 66 -8.33 12.76 11.24
CA PHE A 66 -8.58 13.15 9.84
C PHE A 66 -7.61 12.45 8.89
N ILE A 67 -6.32 12.38 9.23
CA ILE A 67 -5.31 11.63 8.47
C ILE A 67 -5.73 10.16 8.32
N GLU A 68 -6.12 9.51 9.42
CA GLU A 68 -6.58 8.12 9.37
C GLU A 68 -7.79 7.91 8.48
N LEU A 69 -8.74 8.85 8.50
CA LEU A 69 -9.93 8.83 7.66
C LEU A 69 -9.58 8.93 6.19
N VAL A 70 -8.70 9.87 5.82
CA VAL A 70 -8.28 10.05 4.42
C VAL A 70 -7.63 8.77 3.87
N PHE A 71 -6.70 8.16 4.61
CA PHE A 71 -6.09 6.89 4.17
C PHE A 71 -7.05 5.70 4.26
N SER A 72 -8.04 5.73 5.14
CA SER A 72 -9.11 4.72 5.14
C SER A 72 -10.01 4.85 3.92
N ASP A 73 -10.28 6.07 3.46
CA ASP A 73 -11.06 6.32 2.25
C ASP A 73 -10.28 5.87 1.01
N TYR A 74 -8.97 6.12 0.97
CA TYR A 74 -8.10 5.62 -0.09
C TYR A 74 -8.14 4.10 -0.19
N ARG A 75 -7.97 3.37 0.92
CA ARG A 75 -8.11 1.89 0.94
C ARG A 75 -9.49 1.41 0.48
N ARG A 76 -10.56 2.11 0.86
CA ARG A 76 -11.92 1.78 0.39
C ARG A 76 -12.08 2.02 -1.10
N GLY A 77 -11.47 3.07 -1.63
CA GLY A 77 -11.44 3.36 -3.06
C GLY A 77 -10.69 2.29 -3.84
N LEU A 78 -9.52 1.85 -3.37
CA LEU A 78 -8.76 0.75 -3.98
C LEU A 78 -9.57 -0.55 -4.05
N ASN A 79 -10.24 -0.91 -2.95
CA ASN A 79 -11.13 -2.09 -2.94
C ASN A 79 -12.31 -1.93 -3.91
N LYS A 80 -12.83 -0.71 -4.10
CA LYS A 80 -13.88 -0.45 -5.09
C LYS A 80 -13.34 -0.67 -6.50
N ILE A 81 -12.17 -0.11 -6.81
CA ILE A 81 -11.53 -0.26 -8.13
C ILE A 81 -11.27 -1.74 -8.47
N GLU A 82 -10.81 -2.53 -7.50
CA GLU A 82 -10.61 -3.98 -7.69
C GLU A 82 -11.94 -4.73 -7.97
N LEU A 83 -13.02 -4.34 -7.31
CA LEU A 83 -14.35 -4.88 -7.61
C LEU A 83 -14.79 -4.45 -9.02
N ASP A 84 -14.63 -3.18 -9.35
CA ASP A 84 -14.98 -2.60 -10.65
C ASP A 84 -14.19 -3.26 -11.78
N LYS A 85 -12.94 -3.69 -11.57
CA LYS A 85 -12.15 -4.46 -12.56
C LYS A 85 -12.84 -5.75 -13.00
N ASN A 86 -13.42 -6.49 -12.05
CA ASN A 86 -14.19 -7.70 -12.39
C ASN A 86 -15.45 -7.35 -13.17
N THR A 87 -16.12 -6.25 -12.80
CA THR A 87 -17.29 -5.74 -13.52
C THR A 87 -16.94 -5.27 -14.93
N VAL A 88 -15.79 -4.63 -15.13
CA VAL A 88 -15.27 -4.22 -16.44
C VAL A 88 -15.06 -5.42 -17.36
N LYS A 89 -14.48 -6.51 -16.83
CA LYS A 89 -14.30 -7.74 -17.62
C LYS A 89 -15.64 -8.31 -18.09
N LEU A 90 -16.61 -8.42 -17.20
CA LEU A 90 -17.95 -8.91 -17.55
C LEU A 90 -18.66 -7.96 -18.53
N LEU A 91 -18.48 -6.65 -18.39
CA LEU A 91 -19.01 -5.66 -19.33
C LEU A 91 -18.41 -5.82 -20.74
N SER A 92 -17.12 -6.12 -20.83
CA SER A 92 -16.46 -6.39 -22.11
C SER A 92 -17.12 -7.60 -22.81
N GLU A 93 -17.31 -8.69 -22.07
CA GLU A 93 -17.96 -9.91 -22.58
C GLU A 93 -19.41 -9.64 -23.05
N GLU A 94 -20.19 -8.87 -22.27
CA GLU A 94 -21.57 -8.50 -22.62
C GLU A 94 -21.66 -7.59 -23.85
N VAL A 95 -20.70 -6.69 -24.03
CA VAL A 95 -20.63 -5.82 -25.22
C VAL A 95 -20.22 -6.62 -26.46
N ASP A 96 -19.29 -7.56 -26.32
CA ASP A 96 -18.89 -8.46 -27.41
C ASP A 96 -20.08 -9.31 -27.89
N ASP A 97 -20.85 -9.88 -26.95
CA ASP A 97 -22.08 -10.63 -27.26
C ASP A 97 -23.12 -9.74 -27.96
N PHE A 98 -23.32 -8.51 -27.48
CA PHE A 98 -24.23 -7.56 -28.12
C PHE A 98 -23.79 -7.17 -29.54
N ILE A 99 -22.49 -7.01 -29.78
CA ILE A 99 -21.95 -6.68 -31.11
C ILE A 99 -22.04 -7.88 -32.06
N ALA A 100 -21.83 -9.10 -31.55
CA ALA A 100 -21.95 -10.32 -32.36
C ALA A 100 -23.36 -10.50 -32.93
N GLU A 101 -24.39 -9.97 -32.25
CA GLU A 101 -25.77 -9.91 -32.71
C GLU A 101 -26.02 -8.81 -33.76
N GLN A 102 -25.09 -7.86 -33.95
CA GLN A 102 -25.21 -6.74 -34.87
C GLN A 102 -24.61 -7.02 -36.25
N THR A 103 -25.09 -6.26 -37.24
CA THR A 103 -24.58 -6.33 -38.62
C THR A 103 -23.25 -5.58 -38.79
N ASP A 104 -23.02 -4.54 -37.97
CA ASP A 104 -21.76 -3.81 -37.88
C ASP A 104 -20.94 -4.34 -36.69
N LYS A 105 -19.69 -4.69 -36.94
CA LYS A 105 -18.80 -5.29 -35.93
C LYS A 105 -17.90 -4.27 -35.25
N ASN A 106 -17.98 -2.98 -35.62
CA ASN A 106 -17.13 -1.95 -35.03
C ASN A 106 -17.75 -1.33 -33.78
N ILE A 107 -16.95 -1.16 -32.72
CA ILE A 107 -17.40 -0.55 -31.47
C ILE A 107 -17.42 0.97 -31.60
N THR A 108 -18.54 1.52 -32.09
CA THR A 108 -18.74 2.98 -32.18
C THR A 108 -19.49 3.53 -30.97
N GLN A 109 -19.44 4.85 -30.75
CA GLN A 109 -20.27 5.49 -29.72
C GLN A 109 -21.77 5.21 -29.88
N GLU A 110 -22.25 5.08 -31.11
CA GLU A 110 -23.67 4.81 -31.37
C GLU A 110 -24.04 3.38 -30.95
N VAL A 111 -23.14 2.42 -31.19
CA VAL A 111 -23.28 1.04 -30.69
C VAL A 111 -23.37 1.04 -29.16
N ILE A 112 -22.49 1.77 -28.47
CA ILE A 112 -22.53 1.87 -27.00
C ILE A 112 -23.81 2.54 -26.50
N LYS A 113 -24.32 3.58 -27.18
CA LYS A 113 -25.62 4.18 -26.82
C LYS A 113 -26.78 3.21 -27.01
N ASN A 114 -26.76 2.39 -28.06
CA ASN A 114 -27.77 1.37 -28.27
C ASN A 114 -27.68 0.24 -27.23
N PHE A 115 -26.46 -0.10 -26.82
CA PHE A 115 -26.25 -1.02 -25.71
C PHE A 115 -26.82 -0.47 -24.39
N ILE A 116 -26.61 0.81 -24.07
CA ILE A 116 -27.23 1.46 -22.91
C ILE A 116 -28.76 1.32 -22.95
N LYS A 117 -29.40 1.54 -24.10
CA LYS A 117 -30.86 1.37 -24.24
C LYS A 117 -31.30 -0.07 -23.95
N LYS A 118 -30.57 -1.07 -24.47
CA LYS A 118 -30.82 -2.49 -24.16
C LYS A 118 -30.74 -2.76 -22.65
N LEU A 119 -29.69 -2.24 -22.00
CA LEU A 119 -29.53 -2.36 -20.54
C LEU A 119 -30.68 -1.69 -19.75
N GLU A 120 -31.16 -0.53 -20.21
CA GLU A 120 -32.31 0.15 -19.60
C GLU A 120 -33.60 -0.68 -19.76
N GLU A 121 -33.82 -1.30 -20.93
CA GLU A 121 -34.94 -2.22 -21.18
C GLU A 121 -34.86 -3.49 -20.31
N ASP A 122 -33.66 -4.06 -20.16
CA ASP A 122 -33.41 -5.20 -19.28
C ASP A 122 -33.72 -4.82 -17.82
N MET A 123 -33.31 -3.64 -17.38
CA MET A 123 -33.57 -3.13 -16.03
C MET A 123 -35.07 -2.94 -15.74
N GLU A 124 -35.85 -2.49 -16.72
CA GLU A 124 -37.32 -2.44 -16.61
C GLU A 124 -37.93 -3.84 -16.53
N SER A 125 -37.44 -4.78 -17.34
CA SER A 125 -37.90 -6.17 -17.35
C SER A 125 -37.67 -6.86 -15.99
N LEU A 126 -36.56 -6.55 -15.30
CA LEU A 126 -36.28 -7.06 -13.95
C LEU A 126 -37.28 -6.58 -12.89
N LYS A 127 -38.01 -5.49 -13.11
CA LYS A 127 -39.07 -5.04 -12.17
C LYS A 127 -40.28 -5.95 -12.18
N LEU A 128 -40.48 -6.73 -13.25
CA LEU A 128 -41.61 -7.64 -13.42
C LEU A 128 -41.35 -9.02 -12.82
N LEU A 129 -40.10 -9.32 -12.43
CA LEU A 129 -39.72 -10.59 -11.81
C LEU A 129 -40.06 -10.60 -10.32
N SER A 130 -40.59 -11.73 -9.85
CA SER A 130 -40.95 -11.96 -8.44
C SER A 130 -39.76 -12.37 -7.55
N THR A 131 -38.57 -12.54 -8.13
CA THR A 131 -37.34 -12.96 -7.44
C THR A 131 -36.48 -11.77 -7.01
N ASP A 132 -35.55 -11.99 -6.07
CA ASP A 132 -34.56 -10.98 -5.70
C ASP A 132 -33.58 -10.72 -6.85
N THR A 133 -33.71 -9.53 -7.46
CA THR A 133 -32.91 -9.07 -8.60
C THR A 133 -31.91 -7.97 -8.21
N SER A 134 -31.71 -7.71 -6.91
CA SER A 134 -30.91 -6.57 -6.40
C SER A 134 -29.49 -6.51 -6.95
N LYS A 135 -28.76 -7.63 -6.94
CA LYS A 135 -27.39 -7.70 -7.45
C LYS A 135 -27.29 -7.42 -8.94
N LEU A 136 -28.22 -7.98 -9.71
CA LEU A 136 -28.25 -7.81 -11.17
C LEU A 136 -28.59 -6.37 -11.55
N LYS A 137 -29.53 -5.74 -10.84
CA LYS A 137 -29.83 -4.31 -11.01
C LYS A 137 -28.60 -3.44 -10.75
N GLN A 138 -27.89 -3.69 -9.65
CA GLN A 138 -26.67 -2.96 -9.33
C GLN A 138 -25.57 -3.14 -10.40
N GLN A 139 -25.45 -4.34 -10.97
CA GLN A 139 -24.52 -4.62 -12.06
C GLN A 139 -24.88 -3.83 -13.32
N ILE A 140 -26.15 -3.84 -13.73
CA ILE A 140 -26.65 -3.08 -14.90
C ILE A 140 -26.45 -1.56 -14.69
N GLU A 141 -26.77 -1.04 -13.51
CA GLU A 141 -26.52 0.37 -13.17
C GLU A 141 -25.04 0.75 -13.33
N THR A 142 -24.13 -0.14 -12.90
CA THR A 142 -22.69 0.05 -13.03
C THR A 142 -22.23 0.00 -14.49
N TYR A 143 -22.79 -0.91 -15.30
CA TYR A 143 -22.52 -0.96 -16.75
C TYR A 143 -22.93 0.33 -17.44
N ILE A 144 -24.14 0.81 -17.15
CA ILE A 144 -24.64 2.08 -17.69
C ILE A 144 -23.74 3.24 -17.26
N GLU A 145 -23.27 3.27 -16.01
CA GLU A 145 -22.30 4.27 -15.52
C GLU A 145 -21.01 4.25 -16.36
N PHE A 146 -20.44 3.07 -16.61
CA PHE A 146 -19.20 2.93 -17.38
C PHE A 146 -19.37 3.33 -18.85
N CYS A 147 -20.46 2.93 -19.49
CA CYS A 147 -20.76 3.32 -20.87
C CYS A 147 -20.96 4.84 -20.99
N ASN A 148 -21.66 5.47 -20.03
CA ASN A 148 -21.85 6.91 -20.02
C ASN A 148 -20.55 7.69 -19.76
N ASP A 149 -19.69 7.20 -18.86
CA ASP A 149 -18.38 7.80 -18.62
C ASP A 149 -17.49 7.74 -19.88
N TYR A 150 -17.50 6.61 -20.61
CA TYR A 150 -16.87 6.53 -21.93
C TYR A 150 -17.45 7.54 -22.92
N ILE A 151 -18.77 7.64 -23.06
CA ILE A 151 -19.38 8.59 -24.00
C ILE A 151 -18.93 10.03 -23.71
N LYS A 152 -18.83 10.39 -22.43
CA LYS A 152 -18.37 11.70 -21.98
C LYS A 152 -16.88 11.93 -22.29
N LYS A 153 -16.05 10.89 -22.20
CA LYS A 153 -14.59 10.96 -22.32
C LYS A 153 -14.03 10.43 -23.65
N ASN A 154 -14.85 9.98 -24.60
CA ASN A 154 -14.46 9.32 -25.85
C ASN A 154 -13.22 9.93 -26.51
N LYS A 155 -13.13 11.26 -26.60
CA LYS A 155 -11.98 11.95 -27.23
C LYS A 155 -10.61 11.65 -26.59
N GLN A 156 -10.57 11.02 -25.42
CA GLN A 156 -9.37 10.65 -24.68
C GLN A 156 -8.92 9.20 -24.94
N TYR A 157 -9.73 8.41 -25.65
CA TYR A 157 -9.49 6.99 -25.92
C TYR A 157 -9.70 6.71 -27.42
N GLY A 158 -9.00 5.72 -27.96
CA GLY A 158 -9.19 5.28 -29.35
C GLY A 158 -10.54 4.62 -29.55
N ASP A 159 -10.95 3.76 -28.60
CA ASP A 159 -12.23 3.06 -28.60
C ASP A 159 -12.69 2.69 -27.16
N PHE A 160 -13.78 1.93 -27.07
CA PHE A 160 -14.36 1.49 -25.80
C PHE A 160 -13.50 0.43 -25.11
N GLU A 161 -12.84 -0.44 -25.87
CA GLU A 161 -12.00 -1.50 -25.33
C GLU A 161 -10.76 -0.89 -24.65
N GLU A 162 -10.11 0.08 -25.29
CA GLU A 162 -9.02 0.85 -24.71
C GLU A 162 -9.46 1.57 -23.42
N TYR A 163 -10.66 2.17 -23.42
CA TYR A 163 -11.23 2.80 -22.22
C TYR A 163 -11.37 1.80 -21.06
N LEU A 164 -11.98 0.63 -21.32
CA LEU A 164 -12.14 -0.42 -20.30
C LEU A 164 -10.79 -0.92 -19.79
N ASN A 165 -9.84 -1.17 -20.68
CA ASN A 165 -8.49 -1.63 -20.33
C ASN A 165 -7.70 -0.63 -19.48
N LYS A 166 -7.92 0.68 -19.69
CA LYS A 166 -7.23 1.74 -18.93
C LYS A 166 -7.96 2.19 -17.67
N LYS A 167 -9.22 1.81 -17.48
CA LYS A 167 -10.10 2.35 -16.45
C LYS A 167 -9.54 2.19 -15.03
N GLU A 168 -9.08 0.99 -14.69
CA GLU A 168 -8.50 0.70 -13.37
C GLU A 168 -7.35 1.67 -13.03
N TYR A 169 -6.46 1.91 -13.99
CA TYR A 169 -5.29 2.74 -13.81
C TYR A 169 -5.64 4.23 -13.69
N VAL A 170 -6.56 4.71 -14.53
CA VAL A 170 -7.08 6.09 -14.47
C VAL A 170 -7.76 6.35 -13.12
N ASP A 171 -8.59 5.41 -12.66
CA ASP A 171 -9.28 5.54 -11.37
C ASP A 171 -8.28 5.48 -10.21
N CYS A 172 -7.21 4.66 -10.30
CA CYS A 172 -6.14 4.62 -9.32
C CYS A 172 -5.38 5.94 -9.22
N VAL A 173 -5.00 6.54 -10.36
CA VAL A 173 -4.31 7.85 -10.40
C VAL A 173 -5.22 8.93 -9.81
N ALA A 174 -6.48 9.04 -10.27
CA ALA A 174 -7.42 10.04 -9.77
C ALA A 174 -7.70 9.88 -8.26
N LEU A 175 -7.78 8.64 -7.77
CA LEU A 175 -7.96 8.36 -6.35
C LEU A 175 -6.74 8.78 -5.51
N ALA A 176 -5.53 8.56 -6.03
CA ALA A 176 -4.29 8.99 -5.39
C ALA A 176 -4.21 10.52 -5.33
N GLU A 177 -4.43 11.22 -6.45
CA GLU A 177 -4.46 12.68 -6.52
C GLU A 177 -5.45 13.28 -5.53
N LYS A 178 -6.70 12.79 -5.54
CA LYS A 178 -7.74 13.23 -4.59
C LYS A 178 -7.32 13.01 -3.13
N THR A 179 -6.56 11.95 -2.84
CA THR A 179 -6.09 11.64 -1.49
C THR A 179 -4.99 12.60 -1.05
N LEU A 180 -4.05 12.91 -1.94
CA LEU A 180 -3.00 13.88 -1.70
C LEU A 180 -3.59 15.29 -1.50
N ASP A 181 -4.53 15.72 -2.35
CA ASP A 181 -5.21 17.02 -2.23
C ASP A 181 -5.97 17.18 -0.91
N ARG A 182 -6.65 16.11 -0.45
CA ARG A 182 -7.35 16.15 0.84
C ARG A 182 -6.40 16.37 2.02
N LEU A 183 -5.13 16.02 1.88
CA LEU A 183 -4.11 16.23 2.90
C LEU A 183 -3.37 17.56 2.76
N GLN A 184 -3.67 18.38 1.74
CA GLN A 184 -3.01 19.66 1.51
C GLN A 184 -3.00 20.59 2.73
N ASN A 185 -4.11 20.67 3.46
CA ASN A 185 -4.21 21.51 4.68
C ASN A 185 -3.30 21.02 5.83
N ILE A 186 -2.81 19.79 5.75
CA ILE A 186 -1.90 19.18 6.72
C ILE A 186 -0.46 19.22 6.23
N THR A 187 -0.25 18.99 4.94
CA THR A 187 1.07 18.83 4.33
C THR A 187 1.62 20.14 3.77
N GLY A 188 0.77 21.12 3.47
CA GLY A 188 1.12 22.34 2.76
C GLY A 188 1.25 22.19 1.24
N PHE A 189 1.01 21.00 0.68
CA PHE A 189 1.21 20.70 -0.74
C PHE A 189 -0.06 20.15 -1.38
N ASP A 190 -0.40 20.66 -2.58
CA ASP A 190 -1.39 20.00 -3.43
C ASP A 190 -0.83 18.68 -4.01
N ALA A 191 -1.70 17.91 -4.66
CA ALA A 191 -1.34 16.62 -5.25
C ALA A 191 -0.20 16.74 -6.27
N LYS A 192 -0.21 17.79 -7.10
CA LYS A 192 0.81 18.01 -8.12
C LYS A 192 2.19 18.21 -7.50
N ILE A 193 2.30 19.06 -6.49
CA ILE A 193 3.56 19.32 -5.79
C ILE A 193 4.01 18.07 -5.03
N ALA A 194 3.09 17.37 -4.37
CA ALA A 194 3.40 16.12 -3.66
C ALA A 194 3.99 15.06 -4.59
N MET A 195 3.36 14.83 -5.75
CA MET A 195 3.85 13.88 -6.77
C MET A 195 5.19 14.31 -7.37
N GLN A 196 5.36 15.60 -7.69
CA GLN A 196 6.62 16.13 -8.21
C GLN A 196 7.77 15.96 -7.23
N ASN A 197 7.52 16.13 -5.93
CA ASN A 197 8.55 15.94 -4.92
C ASN A 197 8.88 14.45 -4.73
N TYR A 198 7.86 13.60 -4.73
CA TYR A 198 8.06 12.16 -4.71
C TYR A 198 8.88 11.68 -5.92
N LEU A 199 8.62 12.22 -7.12
CA LEU A 199 9.41 11.95 -8.33
C LEU A 199 10.89 12.30 -8.14
N LYS A 200 11.18 13.46 -7.56
CA LYS A 200 12.57 13.87 -7.28
C LYS A 200 13.27 12.90 -6.34
N LEU A 201 12.58 12.39 -5.32
CA LEU A 201 13.14 11.41 -4.38
C LEU A 201 13.43 10.09 -5.08
N CYS A 202 12.48 9.60 -5.90
CA CYS A 202 12.64 8.41 -6.72
C CYS A 202 13.87 8.52 -7.64
N VAL A 203 13.96 9.61 -8.42
CA VAL A 203 15.12 9.87 -9.31
C VAL A 203 16.43 9.96 -8.53
N LYS A 204 16.47 10.68 -7.40
CA LYS A 204 17.67 10.77 -6.55
C LYS A 204 18.10 9.43 -5.97
N SER A 205 17.16 8.49 -5.80
CA SER A 205 17.47 7.17 -5.27
C SER A 205 18.20 6.27 -6.25
N VAL A 206 18.41 6.68 -7.51
CA VAL A 206 19.12 5.89 -8.52
C VAL A 206 20.50 6.49 -8.85
N VAL A 207 21.57 5.84 -8.39
CA VAL A 207 22.98 6.21 -8.61
C VAL A 207 23.40 5.96 -10.04
N GLY A 208 24.08 6.94 -10.66
CA GLY A 208 24.64 6.77 -12.01
C GLY A 208 23.60 6.63 -13.12
N SER A 209 22.34 6.98 -12.86
CA SER A 209 21.26 7.06 -13.87
C SER A 209 21.39 8.33 -14.73
N HIS A 210 22.59 8.65 -15.19
CA HIS A 210 22.78 9.63 -16.24
C HIS A 210 22.39 8.96 -17.57
N GLU A 211 21.08 8.78 -17.79
CA GLU A 211 20.35 9.23 -18.99
C GLU A 211 18.95 8.58 -19.16
N ASN A 212 18.62 7.40 -18.62
CA ASN A 212 17.37 6.71 -19.04
C ASN A 212 16.22 6.66 -17.99
N TYR A 213 16.48 6.50 -16.68
CA TYR A 213 15.38 6.26 -15.71
C TYR A 213 14.49 7.48 -15.48
N ALA A 214 15.10 8.64 -15.17
CA ALA A 214 14.37 9.88 -14.98
C ALA A 214 13.64 10.28 -16.25
N GLU A 215 14.32 10.21 -17.40
CA GLU A 215 13.73 10.51 -18.71
C GLU A 215 12.52 9.60 -19.00
N ASN A 216 12.63 8.29 -18.77
CA ASN A 216 11.51 7.37 -18.90
C ASN A 216 10.34 7.75 -17.98
N LEU A 217 10.59 8.02 -16.69
CA LEU A 217 9.53 8.46 -15.78
C LEU A 217 8.86 9.77 -16.23
N TYR A 218 9.61 10.69 -16.83
CA TYR A 218 9.05 11.93 -17.40
C TYR A 218 8.24 11.66 -18.68
N LEU A 219 8.73 10.77 -19.56
CA LEU A 219 8.05 10.39 -20.81
C LEU A 219 6.76 9.61 -20.55
N THR A 220 6.64 8.92 -19.41
CA THR A 220 5.49 8.08 -19.07
C THR A 220 4.44 8.80 -18.22
N GLN A 221 4.59 10.09 -17.93
CA GLN A 221 3.68 10.84 -17.04
C GLN A 221 2.22 10.87 -17.52
N ASP A 222 2.03 10.81 -18.84
CA ASP A 222 0.70 10.80 -19.43
C ASP A 222 0.13 9.36 -19.58
N ASN A 223 0.90 8.33 -19.21
CA ASN A 223 0.44 6.94 -19.25
C ASN A 223 -0.07 6.50 -17.86
N PRO A 224 -1.40 6.35 -17.67
CA PRO A 224 -1.97 6.00 -16.37
C PRO A 224 -1.53 4.62 -15.88
N GLU A 225 -1.28 3.67 -16.77
CA GLU A 225 -0.83 2.31 -16.41
C GLU A 225 0.54 2.35 -15.71
N LEU A 226 1.45 3.17 -16.22
CA LEU A 226 2.78 3.35 -15.64
C LEU A 226 2.75 4.27 -14.41
N MET A 227 1.81 5.21 -14.37
CA MET A 227 1.70 6.17 -13.25
C MET A 227 0.92 5.65 -12.05
N ALA A 228 -0.01 4.69 -12.21
CA ALA A 228 -0.81 4.19 -11.10
C ALA A 228 0.03 3.60 -9.95
N PRO A 229 1.04 2.72 -10.19
CA PRO A 229 1.94 2.24 -9.14
C PRO A 229 2.76 3.36 -8.49
N PHE A 230 3.26 4.30 -9.30
CA PHE A 230 4.02 5.45 -8.80
C PHE A 230 3.17 6.33 -7.87
N CYS A 231 1.96 6.67 -8.28
CA CYS A 231 1.01 7.46 -7.49
C CYS A 231 0.59 6.73 -6.21
N HIS A 232 0.42 5.40 -6.26
CA HIS A 232 0.17 4.59 -5.07
C HIS A 232 1.32 4.71 -4.07
N GLN A 233 2.56 4.54 -4.52
CA GLN A 233 3.73 4.60 -3.65
C GLN A 233 3.94 6.02 -3.08
N ALA A 234 3.59 7.07 -3.82
CA ALA A 234 3.56 8.45 -3.31
C ALA A 234 2.58 8.61 -2.13
N VAL A 235 1.39 8.03 -2.23
CA VAL A 235 0.38 8.03 -1.14
C VAL A 235 0.89 7.24 0.07
N VAL A 236 1.53 6.09 -0.15
CA VAL A 236 2.11 5.27 0.92
C VAL A 236 3.24 6.00 1.64
N TYR A 237 4.14 6.65 0.90
CA TYR A 237 5.22 7.48 1.45
C TYR A 237 4.68 8.62 2.31
N LEU A 238 3.63 9.30 1.83
CA LEU A 238 2.96 10.33 2.60
C LEU A 238 2.29 9.77 3.86
N ALA A 239 1.69 8.58 3.77
CA ALA A 239 1.10 7.91 4.92
C ALA A 239 2.14 7.61 6.00
N ALA A 240 3.28 7.03 5.63
CA ALA A 240 4.39 6.77 6.55
C ALA A 240 4.86 8.06 7.23
N SER A 241 5.00 9.14 6.47
CA SER A 241 5.40 10.46 6.97
C SER A 241 4.37 11.05 7.95
N CYS A 242 3.09 11.00 7.61
CA CYS A 242 1.99 11.43 8.48
C CYS A 242 1.90 10.61 9.78
N TYR A 243 2.31 9.33 9.74
CA TYR A 243 2.42 8.46 10.91
C TYR A 243 3.74 8.61 11.67
N GLN A 244 4.58 9.56 11.28
CA GLN A 244 5.88 9.85 11.88
C GLN A 244 6.86 8.68 11.84
N LEU A 245 6.74 7.82 10.82
CA LEU A 245 7.71 6.78 10.52
C LEU A 245 8.93 7.40 9.81
N GLU A 246 10.06 6.73 9.93
CA GLU A 246 11.31 7.15 9.31
C GLU A 246 11.86 6.04 8.40
N GLY A 247 12.70 6.41 7.44
CA GLY A 247 13.46 5.45 6.67
C GLY A 247 14.50 4.76 7.56
N SER A 248 14.60 3.45 7.43
CA SER A 248 15.62 2.69 8.15
C SER A 248 17.03 2.99 7.64
N GLU A 249 17.98 3.01 8.56
CA GLU A 249 19.41 3.02 8.24
C GLU A 249 19.92 1.63 7.80
N TRP A 250 19.10 0.58 7.91
CA TRP A 250 19.41 -0.72 7.33
C TRP A 250 19.31 -0.65 5.80
N ASP A 251 20.25 -1.30 5.12
CA ASP A 251 20.30 -1.43 3.68
C ASP A 251 20.78 -2.83 3.26
N PRO A 252 20.50 -3.27 2.01
CA PRO A 252 20.83 -4.60 1.50
C PRO A 252 22.32 -4.98 1.51
N SER A 253 23.23 -4.01 1.57
CA SER A 253 24.67 -4.28 1.60
C SER A 253 25.15 -4.74 2.98
N LYS A 254 24.35 -4.54 4.02
CA LYS A 254 24.69 -4.93 5.40
C LYS A 254 24.50 -6.44 5.62
N PRO A 255 25.37 -7.08 6.42
CA PRO A 255 25.15 -8.45 6.86
C PRO A 255 23.93 -8.55 7.78
N ILE A 256 23.47 -9.78 8.06
CA ILE A 256 22.31 -10.04 8.94
C ILE A 256 22.44 -9.37 10.32
N ASP A 257 23.68 -9.20 10.81
CA ASP A 257 23.98 -8.50 12.06
C ASP A 257 23.46 -7.07 12.08
N GLY A 258 23.66 -6.34 10.98
CA GLY A 258 23.15 -4.97 10.84
C GLY A 258 21.63 -4.93 10.86
N LEU A 259 20.96 -5.94 10.32
CA LEU A 259 19.50 -6.08 10.42
C LEU A 259 19.07 -6.34 11.87
N MET A 260 19.74 -7.27 12.56
CA MET A 260 19.43 -7.63 13.95
C MET A 260 19.61 -6.44 14.90
N GLU A 261 20.66 -5.63 14.72
CA GLU A 261 20.90 -4.41 15.50
C GLU A 261 19.76 -3.41 15.36
N ILE A 262 19.32 -3.14 14.12
CA ILE A 262 18.22 -2.23 13.83
C ILE A 262 16.90 -2.74 14.42
N LEU A 263 16.58 -4.04 14.25
CA LEU A 263 15.37 -4.63 14.84
C LEU A 263 15.37 -4.56 16.37
N GLN A 264 16.53 -4.75 17.01
CA GLN A 264 16.67 -4.65 18.46
C GLN A 264 16.47 -3.22 18.97
N GLU A 265 16.86 -2.21 18.19
CA GLU A 265 16.79 -0.82 18.62
C GLU A 265 15.44 -0.15 18.30
N TYR A 266 14.88 -0.42 17.13
CA TYR A 266 13.71 0.29 16.59
C TYR A 266 12.44 -0.57 16.54
N GLY A 267 12.56 -1.89 16.63
CA GLY A 267 11.45 -2.83 16.45
C GLY A 267 11.26 -3.24 14.98
N PRO A 268 10.04 -3.67 14.59
CA PRO A 268 9.79 -4.20 13.25
C PRO A 268 9.95 -3.15 12.15
N MET A 269 10.17 -3.62 10.92
CA MET A 269 10.33 -2.75 9.75
C MET A 269 9.41 -3.16 8.61
N VAL A 270 8.84 -2.19 7.91
CA VAL A 270 8.03 -2.42 6.71
C VAL A 270 8.93 -2.37 5.49
N ILE A 271 8.89 -3.44 4.70
CA ILE A 271 9.62 -3.57 3.43
C ILE A 271 8.65 -3.77 2.26
N TYR A 272 9.16 -3.55 1.06
CA TYR A 272 8.47 -3.81 -0.20
C TYR A 272 9.26 -4.86 -0.99
N THR A 273 8.55 -5.81 -1.63
CA THR A 273 9.19 -6.87 -2.42
C THR A 273 8.59 -6.98 -3.81
N GLU A 274 9.45 -7.18 -4.81
CA GLU A 274 9.12 -7.45 -6.21
C GLU A 274 10.18 -8.37 -6.86
N PRO A 275 9.79 -9.55 -7.40
CA PRO A 275 8.45 -10.14 -7.38
C PRO A 275 7.93 -10.41 -5.96
N CYS A 276 6.62 -10.68 -5.84
CA CYS A 276 5.98 -10.79 -4.53
C CYS A 276 6.57 -11.94 -3.70
N VAL A 277 7.05 -11.64 -2.51
CA VAL A 277 7.25 -12.65 -1.47
C VAL A 277 5.89 -12.93 -0.82
N VAL A 278 5.19 -13.96 -1.28
CA VAL A 278 3.87 -14.35 -0.74
C VAL A 278 3.95 -15.70 -0.04
N PHE A 279 3.20 -15.82 1.06
CA PHE A 279 2.98 -17.09 1.73
C PHE A 279 1.56 -17.58 1.49
N VAL A 280 1.42 -18.48 0.51
CA VAL A 280 0.12 -19.03 0.14
C VAL A 280 -0.27 -20.15 1.12
N PRO A 281 -1.49 -20.11 1.70
CA PRO A 281 -2.00 -21.21 2.51
C PRO A 281 -2.01 -22.53 1.73
N GLY A 282 -1.35 -23.57 2.26
CA GLY A 282 -1.20 -24.88 1.61
C GLY A 282 0.17 -25.13 0.98
N SER A 283 0.95 -24.09 0.69
CA SER A 283 2.33 -24.17 0.18
C SER A 283 3.38 -23.98 1.29
N CYS A 284 2.94 -23.82 2.53
CA CYS A 284 3.80 -23.69 3.70
C CYS A 284 3.71 -24.93 4.62
N THR A 285 4.77 -25.16 5.40
CA THR A 285 4.84 -26.14 6.49
C THR A 285 5.15 -25.42 7.79
N ILE A 286 4.60 -25.92 8.89
CA ILE A 286 4.91 -25.39 10.23
C ILE A 286 6.24 -25.98 10.68
N GLU A 287 7.26 -25.12 10.84
CA GLU A 287 8.56 -25.46 11.40
C GLU A 287 8.53 -25.49 12.93
N SER A 288 7.81 -24.54 13.54
CA SER A 288 7.70 -24.41 14.99
C SER A 288 6.32 -23.91 15.40
N SER A 289 5.80 -24.42 16.50
CA SER A 289 4.50 -24.01 17.06
C SER A 289 4.58 -23.95 18.58
N THR A 290 4.14 -22.82 19.12
CA THR A 290 3.93 -22.57 20.56
C THR A 290 2.55 -21.96 20.77
N ASP A 291 2.14 -21.75 22.02
CA ASP A 291 0.91 -21.01 22.31
C ASP A 291 0.98 -19.53 21.87
N LYS A 292 2.19 -18.99 21.74
CA LYS A 292 2.44 -17.59 21.37
C LYS A 292 2.60 -17.39 19.87
N TYR A 293 3.20 -18.34 19.16
CA TYR A 293 3.51 -18.16 17.74
C TYR A 293 3.61 -19.47 16.96
N GLN A 294 3.48 -19.36 15.64
CA GLN A 294 3.71 -20.39 14.64
C GLN A 294 4.64 -19.85 13.56
N ILE A 295 5.72 -20.59 13.28
CA ILE A 295 6.67 -20.27 12.21
C ILE A 295 6.38 -21.19 11.04
N HIS A 296 6.08 -20.58 9.90
CA HIS A 296 5.81 -21.23 8.63
C HIS A 296 7.01 -21.07 7.69
N THR A 297 7.39 -22.15 7.04
CA THR A 297 8.38 -22.16 5.96
C THR A 297 7.76 -22.64 4.67
N LYS A 298 8.35 -22.21 3.56
CA LYS A 298 7.99 -22.66 2.22
C LYS A 298 8.23 -24.17 2.07
N LYS A 299 7.27 -24.91 1.52
CA LYS A 299 7.47 -26.32 1.13
C LYS A 299 8.58 -26.43 0.08
N GLN A 300 9.41 -27.46 0.19
CA GLN A 300 10.40 -27.78 -0.83
C GLN A 300 9.70 -28.20 -2.13
N GLY A 301 10.03 -27.54 -3.25
CA GLY A 301 9.45 -27.80 -4.56
C GLY A 301 9.57 -26.60 -5.51
N PRO A 302 9.25 -26.77 -6.80
CA PRO A 302 9.19 -25.67 -7.74
C PRO A 302 8.13 -24.67 -7.26
N GLN A 303 8.57 -23.45 -6.99
CA GLN A 303 7.67 -22.36 -6.63
C GLN A 303 7.33 -21.57 -7.87
N THR A 304 6.04 -21.31 -8.07
CA THR A 304 5.60 -20.28 -9.01
C THR A 304 5.96 -18.93 -8.43
N THR A 305 6.86 -18.22 -9.10
CA THR A 305 7.03 -16.78 -8.89
C THR A 305 5.68 -16.11 -9.12
N ILE A 306 5.24 -15.33 -8.15
CA ILE A 306 3.99 -14.56 -8.27
C ILE A 306 4.39 -13.17 -8.75
N GLU A 307 3.96 -12.82 -9.96
CA GLU A 307 4.15 -11.47 -10.50
C GLU A 307 3.46 -10.42 -9.62
N GLY A 308 4.05 -9.22 -9.58
CA GLY A 308 3.58 -8.08 -8.80
C GLY A 308 4.44 -7.77 -7.58
N SER A 309 3.95 -6.87 -6.73
CA SER A 309 4.61 -6.44 -5.50
C SER A 309 3.81 -6.70 -4.23
N HIS A 310 4.50 -6.87 -3.10
CA HIS A 310 3.89 -7.04 -1.79
C HIS A 310 4.62 -6.25 -0.71
N SER A 311 3.90 -5.89 0.35
CA SER A 311 4.46 -5.21 1.53
C SER A 311 4.43 -6.13 2.73
N LEU A 312 5.55 -6.27 3.41
CA LEU A 312 5.73 -7.18 4.53
C LEU A 312 6.35 -6.48 5.73
N LEU A 313 6.21 -7.07 6.91
CA LEU A 313 6.86 -6.59 8.12
C LEU A 313 8.00 -7.56 8.50
N ILE A 314 9.26 -7.11 8.51
CA ILE A 314 10.35 -7.86 9.12
C ILE A 314 10.21 -7.74 10.64
N VAL A 315 10.10 -8.88 11.31
CA VAL A 315 9.88 -8.99 12.76
C VAL A 315 10.97 -9.78 13.47
N GLY A 316 11.96 -10.29 12.74
CA GLY A 316 13.04 -11.04 13.33
C GLY A 316 14.09 -11.45 12.31
N ALA A 317 15.21 -11.96 12.83
CA ALA A 317 16.31 -12.51 12.06
C ALA A 317 17.00 -13.64 12.85
N GLU A 318 17.61 -14.57 12.14
CA GLU A 318 18.35 -15.70 12.69
C GLU A 318 19.64 -15.94 11.89
N ARG A 319 20.76 -16.03 12.61
CA ARG A 319 22.01 -16.56 12.06
C ARG A 319 21.90 -18.07 11.95
N GLY A 320 22.07 -18.58 10.74
CA GLY A 320 22.22 -20.02 10.54
C GLY A 320 23.67 -20.43 10.44
N LYS A 321 23.95 -21.72 10.58
CA LYS A 321 25.30 -22.26 10.36
C LYS A 321 25.76 -22.13 8.90
N GLU A 322 24.82 -22.25 7.97
CA GLU A 322 25.07 -22.24 6.52
C GLU A 322 24.29 -21.13 5.79
N THR A 323 23.20 -20.63 6.36
CA THR A 323 22.30 -19.66 5.71
C THR A 323 21.58 -18.86 6.77
N ASP A 324 21.56 -17.53 6.61
CA ASP A 324 20.81 -16.64 7.48
C ASP A 324 19.34 -16.57 7.07
N TYR A 325 18.48 -16.30 8.05
CA TYR A 325 17.04 -16.23 7.87
C TYR A 325 16.44 -14.95 8.42
N VAL A 326 15.29 -14.59 7.85
CA VAL A 326 14.46 -13.47 8.31
C VAL A 326 13.05 -13.96 8.58
N TYR A 327 12.43 -13.35 9.59
CA TYR A 327 11.06 -13.62 9.99
C TYR A 327 10.16 -12.48 9.56
N LEU A 328 9.05 -12.82 8.90
CA LEU A 328 8.11 -11.89 8.30
C LEU A 328 6.71 -12.06 8.89
N MET A 329 5.99 -10.96 9.04
CA MET A 329 4.54 -10.95 9.15
C MET A 329 3.94 -10.41 7.86
N ASP A 330 2.91 -11.09 7.38
CA ASP A 330 2.13 -10.67 6.22
C ASP A 330 0.87 -9.91 6.67
N PRO A 331 0.67 -8.65 6.25
CA PRO A 331 -0.56 -7.90 6.56
C PRO A 331 -1.84 -8.53 6.00
N ASN A 332 -1.73 -9.50 5.09
CA ASN A 332 -2.84 -10.28 4.54
C ASN A 332 -3.34 -11.35 5.51
N VAL A 333 -2.54 -11.71 6.51
CA VAL A 333 -2.91 -12.71 7.49
C VAL A 333 -3.62 -12.01 8.65
N PRO A 334 -4.82 -12.49 9.06
CA PRO A 334 -5.49 -11.94 10.23
C PRO A 334 -4.57 -11.99 11.45
N ALA A 335 -4.62 -10.95 12.27
CA ALA A 335 -3.99 -10.94 13.59
C ALA A 335 -5.09 -11.14 14.65
N PRO A 336 -5.45 -12.39 14.99
CA PRO A 336 -6.48 -12.66 15.98
C PRO A 336 -6.03 -12.22 17.37
N LEU A 337 -6.99 -11.84 18.23
CA LEU A 337 -6.70 -11.50 19.63
C LEU A 337 -6.19 -12.71 20.43
N THR A 338 -6.59 -13.92 20.05
CA THR A 338 -6.25 -15.18 20.73
C THR A 338 -5.55 -16.15 19.77
N GLY A 339 -4.84 -17.14 20.30
CA GLY A 339 -4.09 -18.14 19.51
C GLY A 339 -2.67 -17.68 19.13
N PRO A 340 -1.91 -18.44 18.33
CA PRO A 340 -0.53 -18.07 17.99
C PRO A 340 -0.44 -17.00 16.90
N CYS A 341 0.52 -16.07 17.02
CA CYS A 341 0.94 -15.18 15.94
C CYS A 341 1.51 -16.00 14.78
N GLN A 342 1.18 -15.62 13.55
CA GLN A 342 1.64 -16.30 12.34
C GLN A 342 2.87 -15.57 11.80
N PHE A 343 4.00 -16.25 11.75
CA PHE A 343 5.25 -15.75 11.19
C PHE A 343 5.72 -16.63 10.04
N TYR A 344 6.44 -16.03 9.12
CA TYR A 344 7.01 -16.73 7.97
C TYR A 344 8.51 -16.59 7.95
N LYS A 345 9.22 -17.69 7.76
CA LYS A 345 10.69 -17.75 7.72
C LYS A 345 11.14 -18.00 6.29
N ILE A 346 12.00 -17.10 5.80
CA ILE A 346 12.68 -17.25 4.50
C ILE A 346 14.16 -16.93 4.64
N THR A 347 14.94 -17.29 3.63
CA THR A 347 16.37 -16.98 3.64
C THR A 347 16.58 -15.48 3.54
N TYR A 348 17.63 -14.96 4.18
CA TYR A 348 17.98 -13.56 4.09
C TYR A 348 18.27 -13.17 2.63
N LYS A 349 18.96 -14.06 1.91
CA LYS A 349 19.21 -13.91 0.47
C LYS A 349 17.92 -13.72 -0.34
N GLU A 350 16.87 -14.49 -0.05
CA GLU A 350 15.59 -14.34 -0.76
C GLU A 350 14.95 -12.96 -0.53
N ILE A 351 15.04 -12.40 0.68
CA ILE A 351 14.63 -10.99 0.88
C ILE A 351 15.51 -10.05 0.06
N LEU A 352 16.82 -10.23 0.14
CA LEU A 352 17.78 -9.37 -0.55
C LEU A 352 17.70 -9.47 -2.07
N ASP A 353 17.15 -10.53 -2.65
CA ASP A 353 17.00 -10.68 -4.11
C ASP A 353 15.67 -10.08 -4.62
N ASN A 354 14.72 -9.77 -3.73
CA ASN A 354 13.39 -9.27 -4.10
C ASN A 354 13.08 -7.88 -3.54
N LEU A 355 14.01 -7.21 -2.86
CA LEU A 355 13.71 -5.97 -2.14
C LEU A 355 13.54 -4.77 -3.09
N VAL A 356 12.57 -3.91 -2.74
CA VAL A 356 12.31 -2.63 -3.39
C VAL A 356 12.51 -1.52 -2.36
N ASN A 357 13.15 -0.42 -2.74
CA ASN A 357 13.32 0.70 -1.82
C ASN A 357 11.97 1.39 -1.50
N ILE A 358 11.92 2.29 -0.51
CA ILE A 358 10.66 2.94 -0.14
C ILE A 358 10.08 3.85 -1.25
N TYR A 359 10.86 4.11 -2.29
CA TYR A 359 10.48 4.90 -3.47
C TYR A 359 10.03 4.04 -4.66
N GLY A 360 9.85 2.74 -4.47
CA GLY A 360 9.35 1.84 -5.51
C GLY A 360 10.41 1.44 -6.55
N VAL A 361 11.70 1.63 -6.28
CA VAL A 361 12.79 1.24 -7.20
C VAL A 361 13.35 -0.13 -6.79
N SER A 362 13.32 -1.07 -7.72
CA SER A 362 13.73 -2.47 -7.50
C SER A 362 15.22 -2.69 -7.74
N ILE A 363 15.87 -3.41 -6.82
CA ILE A 363 17.28 -3.83 -6.93
C ILE A 363 17.57 -4.74 -8.13
N ASN A 364 16.56 -5.44 -8.65
CA ASN A 364 16.73 -6.34 -9.78
C ASN A 364 17.10 -5.59 -11.06
N GLU A 365 16.86 -4.28 -11.11
CA GLU A 365 17.22 -3.47 -12.27
C GLU A 365 18.69 -3.04 -12.23
N ASN A 366 19.28 -2.79 -11.05
CA ASN A 366 20.70 -2.45 -10.84
C ASN A 366 21.05 -2.36 -9.32
N ALA A 367 21.23 -3.49 -8.62
CA ALA A 367 21.37 -3.53 -7.14
C ALA A 367 22.45 -2.59 -6.56
N ASP A 368 23.57 -2.41 -7.26
CA ASP A 368 24.68 -1.54 -6.85
C ASP A 368 24.42 -0.03 -7.11
N LYS A 369 23.23 0.30 -7.63
CA LYS A 369 22.88 1.64 -8.10
C LYS A 369 21.64 2.21 -7.41
N ILE A 370 21.18 1.65 -6.31
CA ILE A 370 20.01 2.19 -5.59
C ILE A 370 20.43 2.65 -4.20
N LEU A 371 20.13 3.91 -3.91
CA LEU A 371 20.22 4.48 -2.58
C LEU A 371 18.95 4.16 -1.79
N GLY A 372 19.15 3.92 -0.51
CA GLY A 372 18.07 3.73 0.45
C GLY A 372 17.24 5.00 0.69
N PRO A 373 16.30 4.92 1.65
CA PRO A 373 16.11 3.80 2.56
C PRO A 373 15.29 2.66 1.93
N PHE A 374 15.49 1.43 2.42
CA PHE A 374 14.82 0.23 1.92
C PHE A 374 13.68 -0.29 2.80
N ALA A 375 13.48 0.34 3.95
CA ALA A 375 12.40 0.01 4.86
C ALA A 375 11.89 1.25 5.58
N PHE A 376 10.64 1.22 6.03
CA PHE A 376 10.12 2.15 7.03
C PHE A 376 10.19 1.53 8.43
N GLN A 377 10.52 2.34 9.43
CA GLN A 377 10.56 1.94 10.84
C GLN A 377 9.90 3.00 11.73
N ALA A 378 9.52 2.60 12.94
CA ALA A 378 9.14 3.56 13.97
C ALA A 378 10.40 4.27 14.51
N LYS A 379 10.23 5.51 15.02
CA LYS A 379 11.30 6.18 15.77
C LYS A 379 11.74 5.36 16.98
N LYS A 380 13.01 5.48 17.36
CA LYS A 380 13.59 4.80 18.52
C LYS A 380 12.68 4.91 19.75
N GLY A 381 12.34 3.75 20.34
CA GLY A 381 11.47 3.65 21.52
C GLY A 381 9.97 3.88 21.27
N ASN A 382 9.56 4.31 20.08
CA ASN A 382 8.14 4.54 19.79
C ASN A 382 7.37 3.24 19.57
N PHE A 383 8.01 2.21 18.99
CA PHE A 383 7.41 0.87 18.88
C PHE A 383 7.02 0.32 20.25
N ASP A 384 7.89 0.42 21.25
CA ASP A 384 7.63 -0.04 22.62
C ASP A 384 6.40 0.64 23.22
N ARG A 385 6.26 1.96 23.00
CA ARG A 385 5.11 2.74 23.47
C ARG A 385 3.82 2.29 22.79
N ILE A 386 3.88 1.94 21.51
CA ILE A 386 2.75 1.37 20.78
C ILE A 386 2.37 0.01 21.35
N CYS A 387 3.34 -0.87 21.61
CA CYS A 387 3.08 -2.18 22.23
C CYS A 387 2.39 -2.02 23.59
N GLN A 388 2.99 -1.24 24.48
CA GLN A 388 2.45 -0.99 25.82
C GLN A 388 1.05 -0.36 25.77
N PHE A 389 0.80 0.53 24.80
CA PHE A 389 -0.52 1.12 24.60
C PHE A 389 -1.53 0.05 24.18
N VAL A 390 -1.22 -0.77 23.16
CA VAL A 390 -2.13 -1.82 22.68
C VAL A 390 -2.42 -2.86 23.77
N GLU A 391 -1.43 -3.18 24.60
CA GLU A 391 -1.56 -4.04 25.79
C GLU A 391 -2.39 -3.39 26.91
N GLY A 392 -2.56 -2.07 26.89
CA GLY A 392 -3.29 -1.31 27.92
C GLY A 392 -2.46 -1.03 29.16
N SER A 393 -1.13 -1.17 29.07
CA SER A 393 -0.19 -0.89 30.15
C SER A 393 0.10 0.61 30.30
N VAL A 394 -0.07 1.39 29.24
CA VAL A 394 0.12 2.86 29.26
C VAL A 394 -1.00 3.56 28.50
N GLN A 395 -1.26 4.81 28.87
CA GLN A 395 -2.14 5.70 28.11
C GLN A 395 -1.40 6.29 26.91
N TYR A 396 -2.16 6.78 25.92
CA TYR A 396 -1.55 7.53 24.84
C TYR A 396 -1.01 8.86 25.37
N GLU A 397 0.29 9.07 25.15
CA GLU A 397 0.92 10.36 25.37
C GLU A 397 1.45 10.87 24.04
N LYS A 398 1.08 12.10 23.68
CA LYS A 398 1.68 12.75 22.52
C LYS A 398 3.19 12.87 22.76
N LEU A 399 3.99 12.49 21.78
CA LEU A 399 5.44 12.69 21.88
C LEU A 399 5.70 14.17 22.15
N ALA A 400 6.38 14.47 23.25
CA ALA A 400 6.93 15.78 23.52
C ALA A 400 8.07 16.03 22.54
N ASN A 401 7.75 16.35 21.28
CA ASN A 401 8.73 16.84 20.35
C ASN A 401 8.22 18.09 19.63
N PRO A 402 8.66 19.28 20.08
CA PRO A 402 8.52 20.55 19.36
C PRO A 402 9.56 20.69 18.22
N LYS A 403 10.38 19.66 17.96
CA LYS A 403 11.28 19.65 16.81
C LYS A 403 10.58 19.10 15.58
N LYS A 404 10.60 19.95 14.55
CA LYS A 404 10.23 19.74 13.16
C LYS A 404 10.28 18.26 12.75
N THR A 405 9.13 17.74 12.35
CA THR A 405 8.99 16.44 11.66
C THR A 405 9.83 16.40 10.39
N SER A 406 10.06 15.22 9.81
CA SER A 406 10.65 15.12 8.47
C SER A 406 9.82 15.88 7.42
N ILE A 407 8.50 16.00 7.62
CA ILE A 407 7.63 16.90 6.85
C ILE A 407 8.00 18.36 7.09
N ASP A 408 8.24 18.79 8.33
CA ASP A 408 8.64 20.17 8.64
C ASP A 408 10.07 20.48 8.12
N LEU A 409 11.00 19.53 8.15
CA LEU A 409 12.34 19.68 7.56
C LEU A 409 12.29 19.69 6.02
N PHE A 410 11.45 18.84 5.43
CA PHE A 410 11.15 18.82 4.00
C PHE A 410 10.46 20.12 3.55
N LEU A 411 9.52 20.63 4.35
CA LEU A 411 8.84 21.92 4.14
C LEU A 411 9.83 23.08 4.19
N GLU A 412 10.80 23.05 5.09
CA GLU A 412 11.82 24.10 5.21
C GLU A 412 12.86 24.07 4.11
N GLU A 413 13.32 22.89 3.72
CA GLU A 413 14.21 22.75 2.57
C GLU A 413 13.53 23.28 1.29
N ILE A 414 12.22 23.11 1.18
CA ILE A 414 11.41 23.62 0.06
C ILE A 414 11.20 25.14 0.13
N VAL A 415 10.89 25.70 1.31
CA VAL A 415 10.77 27.15 1.49
C VAL A 415 12.11 27.83 1.18
N GLN A 416 13.21 27.31 1.71
CA GLN A 416 14.54 27.85 1.49
C GLN A 416 14.95 27.81 0.01
N GLN A 417 14.69 26.71 -0.70
CA GLN A 417 14.95 26.61 -2.14
C GLN A 417 14.05 27.53 -2.99
N THR A 418 12.84 27.85 -2.52
CA THR A 418 11.90 28.74 -3.21
C THR A 418 12.28 30.21 -3.01
N GLU A 419 12.68 30.59 -1.80
CA GLU A 419 13.20 31.91 -1.46
C GLU A 419 14.51 32.21 -2.20
N GLU A 420 15.43 31.23 -2.28
CA GLU A 420 16.67 31.36 -3.06
C GLU A 420 16.43 31.54 -4.57
N LYS A 421 15.38 30.91 -5.11
CA LYS A 421 14.98 31.07 -6.53
C LYS A 421 14.29 32.41 -6.79
N LEU A 422 13.54 32.93 -5.84
CA LEU A 422 12.90 34.24 -5.92
C LEU A 422 13.95 35.37 -5.79
N ALA A 423 14.90 35.21 -4.87
CA ALA A 423 16.01 36.15 -4.67
C ALA A 423 16.99 36.21 -5.86
N LYS A 424 17.04 35.17 -6.72
CA LYS A 424 17.82 35.16 -7.97
C LYS A 424 17.06 35.73 -9.19
N LYS A 425 15.77 36.06 -9.03
CA LYS A 425 14.92 36.66 -10.09
C LYS A 425 14.63 38.14 -9.90
N THR A 426 14.96 38.69 -8.72
CA THR A 426 15.14 40.12 -8.45
C THR A 426 16.60 40.49 -8.57
#